data_AF-A0A151R7F1-F1
#
_entry.id   AF-A0A151R7F1-F1
#
_cell.length_a   1.000
_cell.length_b   1.000
_cell.length_c   1.000
_cell.angle_alpha   90.00
_cell.angle_beta   90.00
_cell.angle_gamma   90.00
#
_symmetry.space_group_name_H-M   'P 1'
#
loop_
_entity.id
_entity.type
_entity.pdbx_description
1 polymer ?
#
loop_
_entity_poly.entity_id
_entity_poly.type
_entity_poly.pdbx_seq_one_letter_code
_entity_poly.pdbx_strand_id
1 'polypeptide(L)'
;LVDYPKGKDIIGVKWVYKTKLNPDGIIQKYKARLVAKGYSQQPGVDYNETFSPVARLDTIRALIALAVEKGWNIYQLDVKSAFLNGVLQEKIYVEQPQGFISKDNEEKVLRLRKALYGLKQASSSSMV
;
A
#
# COMPACT_ATOMS: atom_id res chain seq x y z
N LEU A 1 0.44 -9.53 -17.53
CA LEU A 1 1.85 -10.00 -17.51
C LEU A 1 2.65 -9.14 -18.48
N VAL A 2 3.93 -8.95 -18.21
CA VAL A 2 4.88 -8.25 -19.08
C VAL A 2 6.17 -9.05 -19.12
N ASP A 3 6.93 -8.91 -20.20
CA ASP A 3 8.26 -9.52 -20.30
C ASP A 3 9.20 -8.93 -19.24
N TYR A 4 10.19 -9.71 -18.84
CA TYR A 4 11.17 -9.30 -17.85
C TYR A 4 11.90 -8.02 -18.33
N PRO A 5 11.69 -6.87 -17.66
CA PRO A 5 12.30 -5.62 -18.09
C PRO A 5 13.81 -5.66 -17.83
N LYS A 6 14.61 -5.53 -18.89
CA LYS A 6 16.08 -5.46 -18.76
C LYS A 6 16.48 -4.21 -17.97
N GLY A 7 17.31 -4.39 -16.94
CA GLY A 7 17.84 -3.28 -16.12
C GLY A 7 16.85 -2.66 -15.15
N LYS A 8 15.76 -3.38 -14.81
CA LYS A 8 14.81 -2.97 -13.76
C LYS A 8 14.76 -4.04 -12.67
N ASP A 9 14.76 -3.58 -11.43
CA ASP A 9 14.64 -4.48 -10.28
C ASP A 9 13.21 -5.04 -10.19
N ILE A 10 13.14 -6.36 -9.97
CA ILE A 10 11.88 -7.07 -9.78
C ILE A 10 11.71 -7.32 -8.29
N ILE A 11 10.61 -6.81 -7.75
CA ILE A 11 10.33 -6.93 -6.32
C ILE A 11 9.62 -8.27 -6.07
N GLY A 12 10.21 -9.11 -5.24
CA GLY A 12 9.55 -10.33 -4.83
C GLY A 12 8.29 -10.07 -4.01
N VAL A 13 7.32 -10.97 -4.08
CA VAL A 13 6.07 -10.88 -3.31
C VAL A 13 5.90 -12.07 -2.38
N LYS A 14 5.11 -11.90 -1.32
CA LYS A 14 4.72 -12.99 -0.42
C LYS A 14 3.28 -12.85 0.06
N TRP A 15 2.66 -13.98 0.34
CA TRP A 15 1.38 -14.02 1.03
C TRP A 15 1.57 -13.89 2.53
N VAL A 16 0.80 -12.99 3.15
CA VAL A 16 0.72 -12.84 4.60
C VAL A 16 -0.68 -13.26 5.03
N TYR A 17 -0.75 -14.31 5.84
CA TYR A 17 -1.99 -14.84 6.38
C TYR A 17 -2.21 -14.35 7.81
N LYS A 18 -3.46 -13.99 8.14
CA LYS A 18 -3.86 -13.62 9.49
C LYS A 18 -5.27 -14.09 9.77
N THR A 19 -5.43 -14.87 10.83
CA THR A 19 -6.74 -15.20 11.39
C THR A 19 -7.18 -14.07 12.31
N LYS A 20 -8.37 -13.53 12.08
CA LYS A 20 -9.04 -12.63 13.03
C LYS A 20 -9.97 -13.44 13.89
N LEU A 21 -9.83 -13.27 15.20
CA LEU A 21 -10.73 -13.83 16.20
C LEU A 21 -11.66 -12.73 16.71
N ASN A 22 -12.85 -13.14 17.12
CA ASN A 22 -13.75 -12.35 17.93
C ASN A 22 -13.24 -12.28 19.39
N PRO A 23 -13.79 -11.40 20.23
CA PRO A 23 -13.42 -11.33 21.66
C PRO A 23 -13.65 -12.64 22.42
N ASP A 24 -14.60 -13.46 21.99
CA ASP A 24 -14.90 -14.80 22.52
C ASP A 24 -13.94 -15.90 22.04
N GLY A 25 -12.94 -15.56 21.22
CA GLY A 25 -11.94 -16.48 20.68
C GLY A 25 -12.39 -17.22 19.42
N ILE A 26 -13.63 -17.04 18.95
CA ILE A 26 -14.13 -17.70 17.74
C ILE A 26 -13.55 -17.02 16.49
N ILE A 27 -13.29 -17.81 15.45
CA ILE A 27 -12.76 -17.29 14.19
C ILE A 27 -13.79 -16.38 13.52
N GLN A 28 -13.46 -15.09 13.46
CA GLN A 28 -14.23 -14.08 12.75
C GLN A 28 -13.96 -14.15 11.24
N LYS A 29 -12.68 -14.21 10.85
CA LYS A 29 -12.28 -14.09 9.45
C LYS A 29 -10.84 -14.55 9.19
N TYR A 30 -10.63 -15.33 8.15
CA TYR A 30 -9.31 -15.53 7.57
C TYR A 30 -8.98 -14.38 6.61
N LYS A 31 -7.77 -13.83 6.73
CA LYS A 31 -7.26 -12.79 5.83
C LYS A 31 -5.99 -13.28 5.16
N ALA A 32 -5.93 -13.13 3.85
CA ALA A 32 -4.71 -13.23 3.06
C ALA A 32 -4.39 -11.86 2.45
N ARG A 33 -3.13 -11.46 2.46
CA ARG A 33 -2.66 -10.24 1.81
C ARG A 33 -1.45 -10.55 0.96
N LEU A 34 -1.42 -10.06 -0.27
CA LEU A 34 -0.21 -10.04 -1.07
C LEU A 34 0.60 -8.81 -0.67
N VAL A 35 1.88 -9.03 -0.34
CA VAL A 35 2.77 -7.98 0.17
C VAL A 35 4.07 -8.02 -0.63
N ALA A 36 4.51 -6.85 -1.09
CA ALA A 36 5.82 -6.65 -1.69
C ALA A 36 6.92 -6.80 -0.62
N LYS A 37 8.02 -7.46 -1.00
CA LYS A 37 9.23 -7.57 -0.18
C LYS A 37 10.06 -6.28 -0.28
N GLY A 38 9.50 -5.13 0.11
CA GLY A 38 10.14 -3.82 -0.11
C GLY A 38 11.44 -3.55 0.65
N TYR A 39 12.01 -4.53 1.35
CA TYR A 39 13.41 -4.47 1.81
C TYR A 39 14.40 -4.62 0.64
N SER A 40 13.96 -5.15 -0.51
CA SER A 40 14.78 -5.27 -1.71
C SER A 40 14.79 -4.00 -2.57
N GLN A 41 14.11 -2.92 -2.17
CA GLN A 41 14.03 -1.67 -2.94
C GLN A 41 15.18 -0.71 -2.60
N GLN A 42 15.75 -0.08 -3.62
CA GLN A 42 16.86 0.87 -3.49
C GLN A 42 16.40 2.35 -3.66
N PRO A 43 16.74 3.25 -2.71
CA PRO A 43 16.50 4.69 -2.88
C PRO A 43 17.20 5.24 -4.12
N GLY A 44 16.53 6.12 -4.87
CA GLY A 44 17.08 6.72 -6.10
C GLY A 44 16.98 5.84 -7.35
N VAL A 45 16.60 4.57 -7.20
CA VAL A 45 16.38 3.61 -8.30
C VAL A 45 14.92 3.16 -8.36
N ASP A 46 14.41 2.68 -7.23
CA ASP A 46 13.06 2.12 -7.10
C ASP A 46 12.06 3.07 -6.46
N TYR A 47 12.55 4.12 -5.78
CA TYR A 47 11.73 5.19 -5.22
C TYR A 47 12.56 6.42 -4.90
N ASN A 48 11.97 7.61 -5.07
CA ASN A 48 12.61 8.88 -4.74
C ASN A 48 12.05 9.52 -3.46
N GLU A 49 10.74 9.43 -3.22
CA GLU A 49 10.09 10.00 -2.03
C GLU A 49 9.26 8.95 -1.28
N THR A 50 9.40 8.93 0.04
CA THR A 50 8.59 8.10 0.95
C THR A 50 7.83 8.92 1.98
N PHE A 51 7.89 10.25 1.89
CA PHE A 51 7.20 11.13 2.81
C PHE A 51 5.69 11.05 2.57
N SER A 52 4.95 10.69 3.61
CA SER A 52 3.50 10.77 3.62
C SER A 52 3.14 12.07 4.34
N PRO A 53 2.37 13.00 3.74
CA PRO A 53 2.06 14.26 4.39
C PRO A 53 1.15 14.04 5.60
N VAL A 54 1.72 14.05 6.80
CA VAL A 54 0.95 13.91 8.06
C VAL A 54 0.56 15.29 8.56
N ALA A 55 -0.74 15.53 8.72
CA ALA A 55 -1.24 16.75 9.34
C ALA A 55 -0.72 16.85 10.79
N ARG A 56 -0.19 18.02 11.16
CA ARG A 56 0.31 18.26 12.51
C ARG A 56 -0.86 18.34 13.50
N LEU A 57 -0.69 17.73 14.67
CA LEU A 57 -1.72 17.73 15.71
C LEU A 57 -2.11 19.14 16.14
N ASP A 58 -1.16 20.07 16.19
CA ASP A 58 -1.44 21.45 16.59
C ASP A 58 -2.34 22.17 15.59
N THR A 59 -2.16 21.92 14.29
CA THR A 59 -3.05 22.41 13.24
C THR A 59 -4.44 21.80 13.35
N ILE A 60 -4.53 20.50 13.60
CA ILE A 60 -5.81 19.81 13.81
C ILE A 60 -6.54 20.39 15.02
N ARG A 61 -5.84 20.59 16.15
CA ARG A 61 -6.40 21.18 17.37
C ARG A 61 -6.90 22.61 17.13
N ALA A 62 -6.13 23.43 16.41
CA ALA A 62 -6.54 24.78 16.06
C ALA A 62 -7.81 24.80 15.19
N LEU A 63 -7.91 23.90 14.20
CA LEU A 63 -9.11 23.76 13.36
C LEU A 63 -10.33 23.30 14.17
N ILE A 64 -10.14 22.35 15.11
CA ILE A 64 -11.22 21.90 16.00
C ILE A 64 -11.67 23.06 16.90
N ALA A 65 -10.74 23.80 17.52
CA ALA A 65 -11.07 24.94 18.37
C ALA A 65 -11.87 26.01 17.61
N LEU A 66 -11.46 26.33 16.38
CA LEU A 66 -12.17 27.25 15.49
C LEU A 66 -13.57 26.73 15.13
N ALA A 67 -13.69 25.44 14.81
CA ALA A 67 -14.98 24.84 14.49
C ALA A 67 -15.95 24.92 15.69
N VAL A 68 -15.46 24.69 16.91
CA VAL A 68 -16.28 24.87 18.13
C VAL A 68 -16.69 26.33 18.30
N GLU A 69 -15.75 27.28 18.16
CA GLU A 69 -16.04 28.72 18.28
C GLU A 69 -17.10 29.19 17.27
N LYS A 70 -17.05 28.67 16.04
CA LYS A 70 -17.98 29.03 14.96
C LYS A 70 -19.25 28.16 14.91
N GLY A 71 -19.39 27.19 15.81
CA GLY A 71 -20.52 26.25 15.81
C GLY A 71 -20.57 25.36 14.56
N TRP A 72 -19.43 25.05 13.95
CA TRP A 72 -19.34 24.18 12.78
C TRP A 72 -19.40 22.71 13.16
N ASN A 73 -20.09 21.92 12.33
CA ASN A 73 -20.10 20.47 12.46
C ASN A 73 -18.80 19.88 11.92
N ILE A 74 -18.19 18.97 12.69
CA ILE A 74 -17.00 18.22 12.29
C ILE A 74 -17.42 16.80 11.91
N TYR A 75 -17.00 16.35 10.73
CA TYR A 75 -17.22 14.99 10.26
C TYR A 75 -15.87 14.30 10.08
N GLN A 76 -15.75 13.06 10.59
CA GLN A 76 -14.57 12.23 10.42
C GLN A 76 -14.88 11.10 9.42
N LEU A 77 -14.04 10.96 8.39
CA LEU A 77 -14.12 9.88 7.41
C LEU A 77 -12.86 9.01 7.51
N ASP A 78 -13.03 7.73 7.81
CA ASP A 78 -11.96 6.72 7.70
C ASP A 78 -12.13 5.92 6.40
N VAL A 79 -11.27 6.17 5.43
CA VAL A 79 -11.31 5.49 4.13
C VAL A 79 -10.57 4.16 4.23
N LYS A 80 -11.33 3.06 4.24
CA LYS A 80 -10.77 1.72 4.17
C LYS A 80 -9.96 1.54 2.89
N SER A 81 -8.73 1.04 3.03
CA SER A 81 -7.84 0.73 1.91
C SER A 81 -7.40 1.94 1.08
N ALA A 82 -7.39 3.16 1.64
CA ALA A 82 -6.87 4.36 0.98
C ALA A 82 -5.49 4.12 0.34
N PHE A 83 -4.63 3.39 1.05
CA PHE A 83 -3.31 2.96 0.60
C PHE A 83 -3.32 2.18 -0.72
N LEU A 84 -4.29 1.29 -0.95
CA LEU A 84 -4.37 0.49 -2.18
C LEU A 84 -4.91 1.29 -3.38
N ASN A 85 -5.46 2.47 -3.14
CA ASN A 85 -5.96 3.34 -4.21
C ASN A 85 -4.94 4.39 -4.65
N GLY A 86 -3.78 4.46 -3.97
CA GLY A 86 -2.72 5.37 -4.36
C GLY A 86 -2.23 5.11 -5.79
N VAL A 87 -2.15 6.18 -6.57
CA VAL A 87 -1.61 6.14 -7.94
C VAL A 87 -0.09 6.00 -7.85
N LEU A 88 0.45 4.96 -8.48
CA LEU A 88 1.89 4.79 -8.61
C LEU A 88 2.39 5.65 -9.78
N GLN A 89 3.22 6.64 -9.49
CA GLN A 89 3.91 7.45 -10.51
C GLN A 89 5.00 6.64 -11.21
N GLU A 90 5.62 5.69 -10.49
CA GLU A 90 6.73 4.88 -10.96
C GLU A 90 6.26 3.53 -11.52
N LYS A 91 6.99 3.00 -12.52
CA LYS A 91 6.74 1.66 -13.06
C LYS A 91 7.39 0.62 -12.15
N ILE A 92 6.58 -0.02 -11.32
CA ILE A 92 7.02 -1.08 -10.40
C ILE A 92 6.65 -2.45 -10.98
N TYR A 93 7.61 -3.38 -10.93
CA TYR A 93 7.45 -4.75 -11.38
C TYR A 93 7.62 -5.72 -10.21
N VAL A 94 6.75 -6.72 -10.14
CA VAL A 94 6.78 -7.75 -9.11
C VAL A 94 6.76 -9.16 -9.70
N GLU A 95 7.33 -10.10 -8.97
CA GLU A 95 7.24 -11.52 -9.28
C GLU A 95 5.77 -11.99 -9.30
N GLN A 96 5.52 -13.06 -10.04
CA GLN A 96 4.22 -13.74 -9.97
C GLN A 96 4.03 -14.34 -8.56
N PRO A 97 2.86 -14.14 -7.93
CA PRO A 97 2.61 -14.73 -6.62
C PRO A 97 2.63 -16.25 -6.70
N GLN A 98 3.21 -16.88 -5.67
CA GLN A 98 3.14 -18.32 -5.52
C GLN A 98 1.68 -18.79 -5.55
N GLY A 99 1.42 -19.84 -6.35
CA GLY A 99 0.08 -20.38 -6.59
C GLY A 99 -0.70 -19.71 -7.73
N PHE A 100 -0.15 -18.64 -8.35
CA PHE A 100 -0.77 -17.89 -9.44
C PHE A 100 0.18 -17.69 -10.63
N ILE A 101 1.18 -18.57 -10.78
CA ILE A 101 2.12 -18.54 -11.90
C ILE A 101 1.38 -19.03 -13.16
N SER A 102 1.41 -18.25 -14.23
CA SER A 102 0.82 -18.64 -15.50
C SER A 102 1.68 -19.70 -16.19
N LYS A 103 1.05 -20.83 -16.54
CA LYS A 103 1.65 -21.82 -17.44
C LYS A 103 2.07 -21.14 -18.74
N ASP A 104 3.20 -21.55 -19.29
CA ASP A 104 3.85 -21.00 -20.49
C ASP A 104 4.38 -19.56 -20.38
N ASN A 105 4.26 -18.92 -19.22
CA ASN A 105 4.71 -17.54 -18.99
C ASN A 105 5.38 -17.37 -17.62
N GLU A 106 6.11 -18.39 -17.17
CA GLU A 106 6.70 -18.46 -15.83
C GLU A 106 7.74 -17.36 -15.59
N GLU A 107 8.49 -16.99 -16.64
CA GLU A 107 9.50 -15.93 -16.61
C GLU A 107 8.91 -14.51 -16.66
N LYS A 108 7.61 -14.36 -16.94
CA LYS A 108 6.98 -13.04 -17.00
C LYS A 108 6.73 -12.48 -15.61
N VAL A 109 6.69 -11.15 -15.55
CA VAL A 109 6.46 -10.41 -14.31
C VAL A 109 5.14 -9.64 -14.36
N LEU A 110 4.71 -9.12 -13.21
CA LEU A 110 3.51 -8.30 -13.09
C LEU A 110 3.92 -6.83 -12.96
N ARG A 111 3.36 -5.96 -13.80
CA ARG A 111 3.45 -4.51 -13.61
C ARG A 111 2.33 -4.05 -12.70
N LEU A 112 2.68 -3.42 -11.58
CA LEU A 112 1.69 -2.86 -10.67
C LEU A 112 1.02 -1.63 -11.29
N ARG A 113 -0.31 -1.57 -11.23
CA ARG A 113 -1.11 -0.38 -11.59
C ARG A 113 -1.50 0.46 -10.38
N LYS A 114 -1.50 -0.15 -9.20
CA LYS A 114 -1.87 0.43 -7.90
C LYS A 114 -0.83 0.01 -6.87
N ALA A 115 -0.71 0.80 -5.81
CA ALA A 115 0.21 0.53 -4.72
C ALA A 115 -0.11 -0.81 -4.02
N LEU A 116 0.95 -1.54 -3.67
CA LEU A 116 0.88 -2.80 -2.93
C LEU A 116 1.49 -2.62 -1.53
N TYR A 117 0.96 -3.33 -0.53
CA TYR A 117 1.53 -3.31 0.83
C TYR A 117 3.00 -3.70 0.81
N GLY A 118 3.79 -3.05 1.66
CA GLY A 118 5.22 -3.35 1.81
C GLY A 118 6.13 -2.61 0.84
N LEU A 119 5.59 -1.89 -0.15
CA LEU A 119 6.38 -0.94 -0.95
C LEU A 119 6.76 0.28 -0.10
N LYS A 120 7.97 0.79 -0.28
CA LYS A 120 8.52 1.95 0.45
C LYS A 120 7.77 3.26 0.16
N GLN A 121 7.33 3.46 -1.08
CA GLN A 121 6.63 4.67 -1.54
C GLN A 121 5.10 4.58 -1.47
N ALA A 122 4.55 3.45 -1.03
CA ALA A 122 3.11 3.25 -1.07
C ALA A 122 2.36 4.08 -0.01
N SER A 123 3.02 4.52 1.07
CA SER A 123 2.44 5.47 2.03
C SER A 123 2.27 6.87 1.44
N SER A 124 3.15 7.27 0.51
CA SER A 124 3.14 8.59 -0.13
C SER A 124 2.11 8.70 -1.25
N SER A 125 1.82 7.59 -1.93
CA SER A 125 0.89 7.59 -3.08
C SER A 125 -0.59 7.59 -2.66
N SER A 126 -0.90 7.32 -1.38
CA SER A 126 -2.27 7.27 -0.84
C SER A 126 -2.99 8.62 -0.70
N MET A 127 -2.29 9.74 -0.89
CA MET A 127 -2.85 11.09 -0.67
C MET A 127 -2.86 11.87 -1.97
N VAL A 128 -3.79 11.52 -2.86
CA VAL A 128 -4.34 12.41 -3.89
C VAL A 128 -5.83 12.13 -3.98
#